data_AF-K7VVU8-F1
#
_entry.id   AF-K7VVU8-F1
#
_cell.length_a   1.000
_cell.length_b   1.000
_cell.length_c   1.000
_cell.angle_alpha   90.00
_cell.angle_beta   90.00
_cell.angle_gamma   90.00
#
_symmetry.space_group_name_H-M   'P 1'
#
loop_
_entity.id
_entity.type
_entity.pdbx_description
1 polymer ?
#
loop_
_entity_poly.entity_id
_entity_poly.type
_entity_poly.pdbx_seq_one_letter_code
_entity_poly.pdbx_strand_id
1 'polypeptide(L)'
;MECRHFESQQVHDKAEATTGPGGWYRMEISGDHQDEICDVRLLKSPEADCAEIDHSRDRCRVPLTRNDGIKQSGVRYANPIAFLRKEPLPNCGELLRAYDLYNETSENS
;
A
#
# COMPACT_ATOMS: atom_id res chain seq x y z
N MET A 1 2.82 2.79 -8.48
CA MET A 1 3.77 1.67 -8.44
C MET A 1 5.12 2.15 -8.92
N GLU A 2 6.16 1.75 -8.22
CA GLU A 2 7.55 1.96 -8.61
C GLU A 2 8.26 0.60 -8.57
N CYS A 3 8.85 0.21 -9.69
CA CYS A 3 9.70 -0.97 -9.81
C CYS A 3 11.15 -0.53 -9.94
N ARG A 4 11.99 -1.08 -9.08
CA ARG A 4 13.41 -0.74 -9.01
C ARG A 4 14.26 -2.00 -9.04
N HIS A 5 15.38 -1.97 -9.73
CA HIS A 5 16.32 -3.08 -9.73
C HIS A 5 16.75 -3.43 -8.30
N PHE A 6 16.80 -4.72 -7.98
CA PHE A 6 17.01 -5.15 -6.60
C PHE A 6 18.41 -4.81 -6.06
N GLU A 7 19.44 -4.77 -6.92
CA GLU A 7 20.81 -4.37 -6.56
C GLU A 7 21.01 -2.86 -6.67
N SER A 8 21.02 -2.32 -7.89
CA SER A 8 21.36 -0.91 -8.16
C SER A 8 20.39 0.11 -7.54
N GLN A 9 19.21 -0.33 -7.09
CA GLN A 9 18.10 0.54 -6.65
C GLN A 9 17.59 1.50 -7.74
N GLN A 10 18.07 1.39 -8.97
CA GLN A 10 17.62 2.24 -10.07
C GLN A 10 16.16 1.94 -10.37
N VAL A 11 15.34 3.00 -10.44
CA VAL A 11 13.96 2.86 -10.87
C VAL A 11 13.93 2.60 -12.37
N HIS A 12 13.30 1.50 -12.76
CA HIS A 12 13.15 1.09 -14.15
C HIS A 12 11.77 1.44 -14.68
N ASP A 13 10.73 1.16 -13.89
CA ASP A 13 9.34 1.36 -14.29
C ASP A 13 8.52 2.08 -13.23
N LYS A 14 7.54 2.85 -13.71
CA LYS A 14 6.55 3.55 -12.89
C LYS A 14 5.18 3.47 -13.54
N ALA A 15 4.16 3.28 -12.72
CA ALA A 15 2.77 3.44 -13.11
C ALA A 15 2.00 4.14 -12.00
N GLU A 16 1.03 4.98 -12.34
CA GLU A 16 0.20 5.68 -11.37
C GLU A 16 -1.27 5.38 -11.63
N ALA A 17 -2.08 5.40 -10.57
CA ALA A 17 -3.51 5.25 -10.67
C ALA A 17 -4.19 6.05 -9.55
N THR A 18 -5.41 6.50 -9.81
CA THR A 18 -6.30 7.10 -8.81
C THR A 18 -7.34 6.07 -8.40
N THR A 19 -7.64 6.00 -7.11
CA THR A 19 -8.69 5.11 -6.60
C THR A 19 -10.07 5.54 -7.07
N GLY A 20 -10.92 4.58 -7.40
CA GLY A 20 -12.33 4.81 -7.70
C GLY A 20 -13.20 4.93 -6.45
N PRO A 21 -14.53 5.06 -6.61
CA PRO A 21 -15.48 5.25 -5.51
C PRO A 21 -15.45 4.19 -4.39
N GLY A 22 -14.96 2.97 -4.69
CA GLY A 22 -14.80 1.90 -3.70
C GLY A 22 -13.40 1.79 -3.09
N GLY A 23 -12.51 2.76 -3.31
CA GLY A 23 -11.12 2.69 -2.84
C GLY A 23 -10.21 1.76 -3.67
N TRP A 24 -10.72 1.15 -4.72
CA TRP A 24 -9.98 0.26 -5.61
C TRP A 24 -9.20 1.05 -6.67
N TYR A 25 -8.00 0.58 -6.99
CA TYR A 25 -7.19 1.06 -8.10
C TYR A 25 -6.82 -0.10 -9.02
N ARG A 26 -6.51 0.21 -10.29
CA ARG A 26 -5.95 -0.74 -11.25
C ARG A 26 -4.81 -0.05 -11.98
N MET A 27 -3.69 -0.74 -12.11
CA MET A 27 -2.54 -0.31 -12.91
C MET A 27 -2.25 -1.41 -13.92
N GLU A 28 -1.91 -1.02 -15.14
CA GLU A 28 -1.39 -1.94 -16.16
C GLU A 28 0.12 -1.86 -16.14
N ILE A 29 0.76 -3.00 -15.92
CA ILE A 29 2.21 -3.15 -15.89
C ILE A 29 2.57 -4.21 -16.92
N SER A 30 3.55 -3.90 -17.77
CA SER A 30 4.01 -4.77 -18.84
C SER A 30 5.39 -5.31 -18.52
N GLY A 31 5.67 -6.55 -18.93
CA GLY A 31 6.97 -7.18 -18.73
C GLY A 31 6.98 -8.22 -17.62
N ASP A 32 8.16 -8.79 -17.40
CA ASP A 32 8.47 -9.71 -16.32
C ASP A 32 9.50 -9.04 -15.41
N HIS A 33 9.09 -8.67 -14.21
CA HIS A 33 9.89 -7.87 -13.28
C HIS A 33 10.70 -8.76 -12.35
N GLN A 34 11.44 -9.73 -12.92
CA GLN A 34 12.13 -10.77 -12.15
C GLN A 34 13.23 -10.20 -11.25
N ASP A 35 14.02 -9.26 -11.76
CA ASP A 35 15.17 -8.68 -11.05
C ASP A 35 14.82 -7.36 -10.34
N GLU A 36 13.52 -7.14 -10.09
CA GLU A 36 13.00 -5.88 -9.60
C GLU A 36 12.14 -6.04 -8.35
N ILE A 37 12.21 -5.00 -7.52
CA ILE A 37 11.34 -4.80 -6.37
C ILE A 37 10.27 -3.81 -6.79
N CYS A 38 9.03 -4.29 -6.94
CA CYS A 38 7.87 -3.48 -7.27
C CYS A 38 7.02 -3.20 -6.04
N ASP A 39 6.93 -1.91 -5.67
CA ASP A 39 6.08 -1.46 -4.57
C ASP A 39 4.98 -0.52 -5.10
N VAL A 40 3.75 -0.74 -4.68
CA VAL A 40 2.70 0.29 -4.74
C VAL A 40 2.91 1.23 -3.57
N ARG A 41 2.86 2.56 -3.81
CA ARG A 41 3.07 3.59 -2.80
C ARG A 41 1.96 4.62 -2.83
N LEU A 42 1.65 5.19 -1.67
CA LEU A 42 0.78 6.36 -1.58
C LEU A 42 1.44 7.58 -2.21
N LEU A 43 0.65 8.38 -2.92
CA LEU A 43 1.11 9.63 -3.54
C LEU A 43 0.41 10.83 -2.92
N LYS A 44 -0.93 10.83 -2.95
CA LYS A 44 -1.74 11.95 -2.47
C LYS A 44 -3.12 11.47 -2.07
N SER A 45 -3.64 12.04 -0.97
CA SER A 45 -5.04 11.90 -0.58
C SER A 45 -5.88 13.06 -1.11
N PRO A 46 -7.12 12.82 -1.59
CA PRO A 46 -8.07 13.88 -1.87
C PRO A 46 -8.64 14.52 -0.59
N GLU A 47 -8.53 13.86 0.57
CA GLU A 47 -9.07 14.31 1.86
C GLU A 47 -7.98 14.95 2.72
N ALA A 48 -8.11 16.23 3.03
CA ALA A 48 -7.07 17.00 3.73
C ALA A 48 -6.90 16.63 5.22
N ASP A 49 -7.93 16.07 5.84
CA ASP A 49 -7.91 15.54 7.22
C ASP A 49 -7.44 14.07 7.28
N CYS A 50 -7.28 13.41 6.13
CA CYS A 50 -6.85 12.02 5.97
C CYS A 50 -5.75 11.91 4.90
N ALA A 51 -4.64 12.62 5.11
CA ALA A 51 -3.54 12.74 4.14
C ALA A 51 -2.16 12.41 4.71
N GLU A 52 -2.06 12.05 5.99
CA GLU A 52 -0.78 11.75 6.61
C GLU A 52 -0.25 10.40 6.11
N ILE A 53 1.05 10.35 5.81
CA ILE A 53 1.73 9.15 5.33
C ILE A 53 2.63 8.62 6.45
N ASP A 54 2.26 7.46 6.98
CA ASP A 54 3.17 6.67 7.82
C ASP A 54 4.10 5.86 6.93
N HIS A 55 5.37 6.26 6.85
CA HIS A 55 6.38 5.61 6.02
C HIS A 55 6.67 4.15 6.36
N SER A 56 6.23 3.67 7.54
CA SER A 56 6.32 2.25 7.87
C SER A 56 5.23 1.40 7.19
N ARG A 57 4.15 2.04 6.72
CA ARG A 57 2.94 1.40 6.15
C ARG A 57 2.48 2.01 4.82
N ASP A 58 3.29 2.87 4.21
CA ASP A 58 2.97 3.63 3.00
C ASP A 58 3.04 2.84 1.69
N ARG A 59 3.45 1.57 1.76
CA ARG A 59 3.71 0.75 0.58
C ARG A 59 3.29 -0.71 0.72
N CYS A 60 2.97 -1.30 -0.42
CA CYS A 60 2.74 -2.73 -0.56
C CYS A 60 3.61 -3.30 -1.68
N ARG A 61 4.37 -4.34 -1.37
CA ARG A 61 5.16 -5.07 -2.36
C ARG A 61 4.28 -6.02 -3.17
N VAL A 62 4.43 -5.99 -4.49
CA VAL A 62 3.69 -6.86 -5.42
C VAL A 62 4.69 -7.65 -6.27
N PRO A 63 4.76 -8.98 -6.15
CA PRO A 63 5.60 -9.78 -7.03
C PRO A 63 4.99 -9.80 -8.44
N LEU A 64 5.73 -9.26 -9.40
CA LEU A 64 5.34 -9.16 -10.81
C LEU A 64 6.17 -10.08 -11.71
N THR A 65 6.85 -11.06 -11.11
CA THR A 65 7.56 -12.07 -11.88
C THR A 65 6.65 -13.23 -12.30
N ARG A 66 6.98 -13.87 -13.43
CA ARG A 66 6.37 -15.15 -13.83
C ARG A 66 7.01 -16.36 -13.17
N ASN A 67 8.17 -16.18 -12.55
CA ASN A 67 8.95 -17.25 -11.93
C ASN A 67 8.63 -17.43 -10.43
N ASP A 68 7.35 -17.42 -10.06
CA ASP A 68 6.89 -17.49 -8.66
C ASP A 68 5.95 -18.66 -8.35
N GLY A 69 5.71 -19.57 -9.32
CA GLY A 69 4.83 -20.72 -9.15
C GLY A 69 3.35 -20.38 -9.02
N ILE A 70 2.95 -19.10 -9.13
CA ILE A 70 1.56 -18.69 -9.07
C ILE A 70 0.95 -18.82 -10.47
N LYS A 71 -0.09 -19.67 -10.61
CA LYS A 71 -0.87 -19.77 -11.85
C LYS A 71 -1.33 -18.38 -12.29
N GLN A 72 -0.84 -17.94 -13.44
CA GLN A 72 -0.99 -16.56 -13.87
C GLN A 72 -2.38 -16.29 -14.43
N SER A 73 -3.15 -15.43 -13.76
CA SER A 73 -4.38 -14.83 -14.30
C SER A 73 -4.12 -13.46 -14.97
N GLY A 74 -2.87 -12.98 -14.97
CA GLY A 74 -2.50 -11.64 -15.39
C GLY A 74 -2.86 -10.54 -14.38
N VAL A 75 -3.47 -10.88 -13.24
CA VAL A 75 -3.84 -9.92 -12.19
C VAL A 75 -3.16 -10.32 -10.87
N ARG A 76 -2.48 -9.36 -10.25
CA ARG A 76 -1.96 -9.46 -8.88
C ARG A 76 -2.73 -8.50 -7.98
N TYR A 77 -3.10 -8.97 -6.79
CA TYR A 77 -3.73 -8.14 -5.77
C TYR A 77 -2.68 -7.65 -4.79
N ALA A 78 -2.70 -6.35 -4.53
CA ALA A 78 -1.89 -5.73 -3.49
C ALA A 78 -2.70 -5.66 -2.19
N ASN A 79 -1.99 -5.71 -1.06
CA ASN A 79 -2.60 -5.38 0.23
C ASN A 79 -3.03 -3.90 0.22
N PRO A 80 -4.13 -3.57 0.93
CA PRO A 80 -4.52 -2.19 1.12
C PRO A 80 -3.42 -1.35 1.76
N ILE A 81 -3.28 -0.12 1.29
CA ILE A 81 -2.44 0.94 1.87
C ILE A 81 -3.35 2.12 2.20
N ALA A 82 -3.03 2.87 3.26
CA ALA A 82 -3.93 3.89 3.78
C ALA A 82 -3.17 5.13 4.27
N PHE A 83 -3.79 6.29 4.09
CA PHE A 83 -3.39 7.51 4.79
C PHE A 83 -3.92 7.47 6.22
N LEU A 84 -3.22 8.14 7.12
CA LEU A 84 -3.68 8.37 8.48
C LEU A 84 -4.50 9.66 8.54
N ARG A 85 -5.52 9.62 9.40
CA ARG A 85 -6.27 10.80 9.82
C ARG A 85 -5.44 11.59 10.81
N LYS A 86 -5.57 12.92 10.80
CA LYS A 86 -4.91 13.81 11.76
C LYS A 86 -5.34 13.56 13.21
N GLU A 87 -6.59 13.17 13.38
CA GLU A 87 -7.17 12.88 14.69
C GLU A 87 -7.85 11.51 14.64
N PRO A 88 -7.65 10.67 15.67
CA PRO A 88 -8.33 9.39 15.79
C PRO A 88 -9.84 9.59 15.94
N LEU A 89 -10.62 8.64 15.44
CA LEU A 89 -12.06 8.66 15.65
C LEU A 89 -12.40 8.33 17.12
N PRO A 90 -13.50 8.88 17.67
CA PRO A 90 -13.86 8.66 19.08
C PRO A 90 -14.02 7.18 19.48
N ASN A 91 -14.34 6.31 18.52
CA ASN A 91 -14.58 4.89 18.74
C ASN A 91 -13.36 3.99 18.48
N CYS A 92 -12.18 4.54 18.11
CA CYS A 92 -10.97 3.74 17.88
C CYS A 92 -10.59 2.90 19.11
N GLY A 93 -10.67 3.48 20.31
CA GLY A 93 -10.33 2.77 21.55
C GLY A 93 -11.26 1.57 21.84
N GLU A 94 -12.54 1.68 21.52
CA GLU A 94 -13.49 0.58 21.65
C GLU A 94 -13.18 -0.56 20.67
N LEU A 95 -12.84 -0.22 19.43
CA LEU A 95 -12.45 -1.18 18.42
C LEU A 95 -11.19 -1.95 18.85
N LEU A 96 -10.16 -1.25 19.33
CA LEU A 96 -8.94 -1.90 19.83
C LEU A 96 -9.21 -2.81 21.01
N ARG A 97 -10.11 -2.43 21.94
CA ARG A 97 -10.53 -3.31 23.04
C ARG A 97 -11.23 -4.58 22.54
N ALA A 98 -12.09 -4.47 21.53
CA ALA A 98 -12.78 -5.63 20.95
C ALA A 98 -11.83 -6.65 20.29
N TYR A 99 -10.64 -6.22 19.89
CA TYR A 99 -9.58 -7.08 19.34
C TYR A 99 -8.49 -7.46 20.36
N ASP A 100 -8.66 -7.13 21.65
CA ASP A 100 -7.64 -7.29 22.70
C ASP A 100 -6.29 -6.61 22.37
N LEU A 101 -6.34 -5.48 21.64
CA LEU A 101 -5.17 -4.69 21.23
C LEU A 101 -4.99 -3.40 22.03
N TYR A 102 -5.90 -3.10 22.97
CA TYR A 102 -5.86 -1.86 23.74
C TYR A 102 -4.75 -1.88 24.80
N ASN A 103 -3.85 -0.88 24.77
CA ASN A 103 -2.77 -0.69 25.75
C ASN A 103 -2.57 0.81 26.06
N GLU A 104 -1.68 1.14 27.02
CA GLU A 104 -1.43 2.53 27.47
C GLU A 104 -0.98 3.48 26.33
N THR A 105 -0.38 2.97 25.25
CA THR A 105 -0.03 3.78 24.06
C THR A 105 -1.21 4.05 23.12
N SER A 106 -2.33 3.33 23.30
CA SER A 106 -3.55 3.47 22.49
C SER A 106 -4.39 4.70 22.85
N GLU A 107 -4.09 5.39 23.96
CA GLU A 107 -4.79 6.60 24.40
C GLU A 107 -4.27 7.89 23.78
N ASN A 108 -3.05 7.86 23.21
CA ASN A 108 -2.34 9.02 22.67
C ASN A 108 -2.02 8.89 21.17
N SER A 109 -2.62 7.90 20.48
CA SER A 109 -2.45 7.65 19.03
C SER A 109 -3.74 7.93 18.27
#